data_AF-A0A9P6LYA0-F1
#
_entry.id   AF-A0A9P6LYA0-F1
#
_cell.length_a   1.000
_cell.length_b   1.000
_cell.length_c   1.000
_cell.angle_alpha   90.00
_cell.angle_beta   90.00
_cell.angle_gamma   90.00
#
_symmetry.space_group_name_H-M   'P 1'
#
loop_
_entity.id
_entity.type
_entity.pdbx_description
1 polymer ?
#
loop_
_entity_poly.entity_id
_entity_poly.type
_entity_poly.pdbx_seq_one_letter_code
_entity_poly.pdbx_strand_id
1 'polypeptide(L)'
;MPAPLELAFSWEAFATLLQNGYNQLQLPASDNTSLFFDLVMYHAGAEPLIFAIRTSLLFAFICWFQSMATGTHSWVDRLWSIVPMIYSIHFSVRDKLYWPKDQPFHYEPRLYIATALILLWGIRLTYNFYRKGGYAFDSEDYRWPYLATKIPSGLWFLFNVFFICLFQNLLLVALTVPVYTAWRASLLAPQPLNWIDAVATGIFLAGLALEATADQQQWRFQEAKKTAISQKEVLTGDFKRGFLTQGLFRYSRHPNFFGELIIWW
;
A
#
# COMPACT_ATOMS: atom_id res chain seq x y z
N MET A 1 -6.76 35.03 -12.16
CA MET A 1 -6.29 34.44 -10.89
C MET A 1 -6.30 32.94 -11.07
N PRO A 2 -5.23 32.20 -10.73
CA PRO A 2 -5.21 30.75 -10.81
C PRO A 2 -6.30 30.14 -9.92
N ALA A 3 -6.83 28.98 -10.30
CA ALA A 3 -7.87 28.31 -9.52
C ALA A 3 -7.31 27.84 -8.16
N PRO A 4 -8.14 27.72 -7.10
CA PRO A 4 -7.69 27.26 -5.78
C PRO A 4 -6.93 25.92 -5.80
N LEU A 5 -7.28 25.03 -6.74
CA LEU A 5 -6.60 23.76 -6.95
C LEU A 5 -5.23 23.89 -7.62
N GLU A 6 -5.03 24.86 -8.52
CA GLU A 6 -3.73 25.11 -9.17
C GLU A 6 -2.69 25.59 -8.15
N LEU A 7 -3.12 26.35 -7.14
CA LEU A 7 -2.27 26.75 -6.01
C LEU A 7 -1.93 25.57 -5.09
N ALA A 8 -2.80 24.56 -4.98
CA ALA A 8 -2.56 23.40 -4.13
C ALA A 8 -1.45 22.46 -4.64
N PHE A 9 -1.17 22.51 -5.95
CA PHE A 9 -0.23 21.62 -6.64
C PHE A 9 0.90 22.37 -7.36
N SER A 10 1.22 23.59 -6.91
CA SER A 10 2.32 24.38 -7.46
C SER A 10 3.69 23.98 -6.89
N TRP A 11 4.77 24.39 -7.56
CA TRP A 11 6.13 24.24 -7.03
C TRP A 11 6.32 24.94 -5.68
N GLU A 12 5.66 26.09 -5.48
CA GLU A 12 5.68 26.84 -4.23
C GLU A 12 4.97 26.08 -3.10
N ALA A 13 3.84 25.42 -3.39
CA ALA A 13 3.14 24.57 -2.44
C ALA A 13 3.99 23.37 -2.03
N PHE A 14 4.73 22.76 -2.98
CA PHE A 14 5.68 21.69 -2.70
C PHE A 14 6.88 22.17 -1.88
N ALA A 15 7.46 23.33 -2.19
CA ALA A 15 8.55 23.90 -1.39
C ALA A 15 8.10 24.20 0.05
N THR A 16 6.89 24.72 0.21
CA THR A 16 6.28 24.99 1.51
C THR A 16 6.00 23.71 2.29
N LEU A 17 5.56 22.64 1.61
CA LEU A 17 5.42 21.30 2.18
C LEU A 17 6.75 20.80 2.78
N LEU A 18 7.84 20.89 2.00
CA LEU A 18 9.17 20.49 2.44
C LEU A 18 9.67 21.35 3.62
N GLN A 19 9.46 22.66 3.55
CA GLN A 19 9.88 23.58 4.60
C GLN A 19 9.10 23.36 5.90
N ASN A 20 7.78 23.12 5.82
CA ASN A 20 6.97 22.72 6.97
C ASN A 20 7.45 21.41 7.56
N GLY A 21 7.75 20.42 6.70
CA GLY A 21 8.38 19.17 7.12
C GLY A 21 9.68 19.43 7.90
N TYR A 22 10.60 20.23 7.36
CA TYR A 22 11.85 20.58 8.02
C TYR A 22 11.63 21.28 9.37
N ASN A 23 10.75 22.27 9.43
CA ASN A 23 10.45 23.01 10.66
C ASN A 23 9.81 22.13 11.74
N GLN A 24 9.10 21.07 11.34
CA GLN A 24 8.48 20.08 12.23
C GLN A 24 9.40 18.87 12.53
N LEU A 25 10.73 19.03 12.42
CA LEU A 25 11.69 18.01 12.84
C LEU A 25 11.86 17.95 14.37
N GLN A 26 11.53 19.03 15.09
CA GLN A 26 11.67 19.06 16.53
C GLN A 26 10.56 18.22 17.18
N LEU A 27 10.96 17.29 18.04
CA LEU A 27 10.02 16.66 18.97
C LEU A 27 9.40 17.76 19.84
N PRO A 28 8.09 17.71 20.14
CA PRO A 28 7.49 18.64 21.08
C PRO A 28 8.29 18.62 22.39
N ALA A 29 8.44 19.79 23.03
CA ALA A 29 9.11 19.90 24.31
C ALA A 29 8.37 19.00 25.32
N SER A 30 8.97 17.84 25.61
CA SER A 30 8.37 16.84 26.50
C SER A 30 8.24 17.43 27.90
N ASP A 31 7.01 17.58 28.37
CA ASP A 31 6.68 17.84 29.76
C ASP A 31 6.81 16.57 30.64
N ASN A 32 7.41 15.50 30.10
CA ASN A 32 7.74 14.22 30.75
C ASN A 32 6.53 13.47 31.36
N THR A 33 5.31 13.82 31.00
CA THR A 33 4.08 13.22 31.54
C THR A 33 3.71 11.91 30.86
N SER A 34 4.01 11.74 29.56
CA SER A 34 3.88 10.46 28.84
C SER A 34 4.44 10.50 27.42
N LEU A 35 5.36 9.59 27.09
CA LEU A 35 5.87 9.38 25.72
C LEU A 35 4.74 9.14 24.70
N PHE A 36 3.65 8.48 25.11
CA PHE A 36 2.51 8.26 24.23
C PHE A 36 1.84 9.57 23.82
N PHE A 37 1.64 10.49 24.78
CA PHE A 37 1.07 11.80 24.48
C PHE A 37 2.01 12.64 23.63
N ASP A 38 3.33 12.60 23.89
CA ASP A 38 4.32 13.29 23.06
C ASP A 38 4.31 12.79 21.62
N LEU A 39 4.20 11.48 21.40
CA LEU A 39 4.08 10.88 20.07
C LEU A 39 2.78 11.25 19.38
N VAL A 40 1.67 11.29 20.12
CA VAL A 40 0.37 11.73 19.59
C VAL A 40 0.43 13.21 19.19
N MET A 41 1.02 14.07 20.02
CA MET A 41 1.17 15.50 19.71
C MET A 41 2.12 15.74 18.55
N TYR A 42 3.21 14.98 18.44
CA TYR A 42 4.11 15.02 17.29
C TYR A 42 3.39 14.58 16.00
N HIS A 43 2.69 13.44 16.05
CA HIS A 43 1.87 12.94 14.94
C HIS A 43 0.80 13.94 14.52
N ALA A 44 0.17 14.60 15.49
CA ALA A 44 -0.84 15.61 15.31
C ALA A 44 -0.27 17.00 14.95
N GLY A 45 1.02 17.26 15.13
CA GLY A 45 1.68 18.49 14.68
C GLY A 45 2.26 18.37 13.27
N ALA A 46 2.71 17.17 12.88
CA ALA A 46 3.42 16.94 11.64
C ALA A 46 2.54 17.03 10.38
N GLU A 47 3.12 17.44 9.27
CA GLU A 47 2.50 17.37 7.94
C GLU A 47 2.27 15.88 7.59
N PRO A 48 1.03 15.44 7.30
CA PRO A 48 0.71 14.02 7.21
C PRO A 48 1.50 13.26 6.14
N LEU A 49 1.73 13.85 4.96
CA LEU A 49 2.48 13.19 3.90
C LEU A 49 3.96 13.07 4.26
N ILE A 50 4.56 14.12 4.85
CA ILE A 50 5.93 14.07 5.36
C ILE A 50 6.07 13.03 6.46
N PHE A 51 5.08 12.90 7.35
CA PHE A 51 5.07 11.84 8.36
C PHE A 51 5.09 10.45 7.70
N ALA A 52 4.23 10.20 6.70
CA ALA A 52 4.19 8.93 5.98
C ALA A 52 5.52 8.64 5.26
N ILE A 53 6.14 9.63 4.62
CA ILE A 53 7.46 9.50 3.98
C ILE A 53 8.54 9.17 5.02
N ARG A 54 8.56 9.83 6.18
CA ARG A 54 9.50 9.50 7.26
C ARG A 54 9.32 8.06 7.75
N THR A 55 8.08 7.64 7.95
CA THR A 55 7.75 6.25 8.31
C THR A 55 8.20 5.27 7.23
N SER A 56 8.04 5.58 5.95
CA SER A 56 8.48 4.71 4.85
C SER A 56 10.00 4.62 4.76
N LEU A 57 10.73 5.69 5.07
CA LEU A 57 12.20 5.66 5.16
C LEU A 57 12.67 4.78 6.32
N LEU A 58 11.98 4.82 7.46
CA LEU A 58 12.23 3.91 8.58
C LEU A 58 11.96 2.45 8.19
N PHE A 59 10.84 2.16 7.52
CA PHE A 59 10.54 0.82 7.01
C PHE A 59 11.54 0.36 5.95
N ALA A 60 12.00 1.24 5.06
CA ALA A 60 13.06 0.92 4.10
C ALA A 60 14.36 0.53 4.81
N PHE A 61 14.76 1.28 5.84
CA PHE A 61 15.93 0.94 6.66
C PHE A 61 15.75 -0.41 7.37
N ILE A 62 14.58 -0.67 7.96
CA ILE A 62 14.28 -1.95 8.61
C ILE A 62 14.32 -3.11 7.59
N CYS A 63 13.70 -2.95 6.41
CA CYS A 63 13.74 -3.97 5.36
C CYS A 63 15.18 -4.26 4.91
N TRP A 64 15.99 -3.21 4.73
CA TRP A 64 17.39 -3.37 4.37
C TRP A 64 18.17 -4.11 5.47
N PHE A 65 18.07 -3.64 6.73
CA PHE A 65 18.73 -4.29 7.87
C PHE A 65 18.34 -5.76 7.99
N GLN A 66 17.04 -6.06 7.91
CA GLN A 66 16.52 -7.42 8.00
C GLN A 66 16.99 -8.27 6.82
N SER A 67 17.05 -7.72 5.60
CA SER A 67 17.57 -8.45 4.45
C SER A 67 19.03 -8.85 4.60
N MET A 68 19.85 -7.99 5.22
CA MET A 68 21.24 -8.30 5.54
C MET A 68 21.36 -9.34 6.66
N ALA A 69 20.48 -9.27 7.67
CA ALA A 69 20.50 -10.19 8.82
C ALA A 69 20.00 -11.59 8.49
N THR A 70 19.06 -11.72 7.55
CA THR A 70 18.35 -12.98 7.25
C THR A 70 18.66 -13.55 5.88
N GLY A 71 19.25 -12.77 4.97
CA GLY A 71 19.54 -13.18 3.60
C GLY A 71 18.34 -13.21 2.66
N THR A 72 17.11 -12.93 3.14
CA THR A 72 15.90 -12.81 2.30
C THR A 72 15.62 -11.35 1.98
N HIS A 73 15.29 -11.07 0.72
CA HIS A 73 14.97 -9.72 0.25
C HIS A 73 13.47 -9.41 0.20
N SER A 74 12.62 -10.32 0.69
CA SER A 74 11.16 -10.20 0.68
C SER A 74 10.55 -9.48 1.88
N TRP A 75 11.34 -8.78 2.70
CA TRP A 75 10.81 -8.01 3.82
C TRP A 75 9.82 -6.94 3.39
N VAL A 76 10.08 -6.29 2.26
CA VAL A 76 9.16 -5.30 1.67
C VAL A 76 7.89 -5.94 1.10
N ASP A 77 7.98 -7.16 0.56
CA ASP A 77 6.84 -7.90 0.00
C ASP A 77 5.75 -8.14 1.04
N ARG A 78 6.15 -8.34 2.31
CA ARG A 78 5.23 -8.47 3.47
C ARG A 78 4.50 -7.17 3.80
N LEU A 79 5.12 -6.02 3.50
CA LEU A 79 4.57 -4.70 3.79
C LEU A 79 3.54 -4.24 2.75
N TRP A 80 3.62 -4.73 1.51
CA TRP A 80 2.74 -4.32 0.41
C TRP A 80 1.25 -4.40 0.73
N SER A 81 0.84 -5.42 1.49
CA SER A 81 -0.58 -5.61 1.82
C SER A 81 -1.03 -4.86 3.07
N ILE A 82 -0.10 -4.41 3.93
CA ILE A 82 -0.39 -3.87 5.25
C ILE A 82 -0.20 -2.35 5.29
N VAL A 83 0.91 -1.88 4.77
CA VAL A 83 1.35 -0.49 4.94
C VAL A 83 0.45 0.52 4.21
N PRO A 84 -0.07 0.27 2.99
CA PRO A 84 -1.06 1.16 2.38
C PRO A 84 -2.32 1.36 3.23
N MET A 85 -2.76 0.32 3.96
CA MET A 85 -3.88 0.44 4.90
C MET A 85 -3.52 1.40 6.05
N ILE A 86 -2.32 1.25 6.62
CA ILE A 86 -1.82 2.10 7.71
C ILE A 86 -1.72 3.57 7.27
N TYR A 87 -1.16 3.85 6.09
CA TYR A 87 -1.06 5.22 5.58
C TYR A 87 -2.43 5.84 5.29
N SER A 88 -3.38 5.07 4.74
CA SER A 88 -4.73 5.56 4.49
C SER A 88 -5.49 5.86 5.78
N ILE A 89 -5.36 5.00 6.79
CA ILE A 89 -5.87 5.25 8.15
C ILE A 89 -5.21 6.50 8.74
N HIS A 90 -3.89 6.64 8.63
CA HIS A 90 -3.14 7.79 9.11
C HIS A 90 -3.70 9.11 8.57
N PHE A 91 -3.93 9.20 7.25
CA PHE A 91 -4.54 10.39 6.64
C PHE A 91 -5.97 10.64 7.13
N SER A 92 -6.75 9.57 7.36
CA SER A 92 -8.15 9.68 7.81
C SER A 92 -8.29 10.02 9.30
N VAL A 93 -7.36 9.55 10.13
CA VAL A 93 -7.36 9.72 11.58
C VAL A 93 -6.83 11.10 11.96
N ARG A 94 -5.94 11.69 11.15
CA ARG A 94 -5.45 13.05 11.36
C ARG A 94 -6.58 14.08 11.49
N ASP A 95 -7.59 13.96 10.64
CA ASP A 95 -8.79 14.79 10.63
C ASP A 95 -9.47 14.86 12.01
N LYS A 96 -9.35 13.78 12.82
CA LYS A 96 -9.93 13.70 14.16
C LYS A 96 -9.02 14.17 15.28
N LEU A 97 -7.70 14.02 15.15
CA LEU A 97 -6.76 14.27 16.26
C LEU A 97 -6.34 15.74 16.43
N TYR A 98 -6.30 16.52 15.36
CA TYR A 98 -5.77 17.90 15.40
C TYR A 98 -6.76 18.96 14.92
N TRP A 99 -8.03 18.61 14.79
CA TRP A 99 -9.03 19.60 14.41
C TRP A 99 -9.16 20.65 15.53
N PRO A 100 -9.04 21.96 15.23
CA PRO A 100 -9.19 23.00 16.23
C PRO A 100 -10.54 22.86 16.93
N LYS A 101 -10.53 22.79 18.27
CA LYS A 101 -11.76 22.55 19.08
C LYS A 101 -12.81 23.65 18.89
N ASP A 102 -12.38 24.81 18.41
CA ASP A 102 -13.15 26.00 18.10
C ASP A 102 -13.75 26.01 16.68
N GLN A 103 -13.42 25.03 15.83
CA GLN A 103 -13.99 24.88 14.50
C GLN A 103 -14.94 23.66 14.42
N PRO A 104 -16.00 23.71 13.59
CA PRO A 104 -16.87 22.56 13.38
C PRO A 104 -16.09 21.39 12.79
N PHE A 105 -16.26 20.19 13.35
CA PHE A 105 -15.56 18.97 12.90
C PHE A 105 -15.64 18.84 11.37
N HIS A 106 -14.48 18.85 10.73
CA HIS A 106 -14.38 18.60 9.31
C HIS A 106 -14.63 17.12 9.07
N TYR A 107 -15.67 16.83 8.29
CA TYR A 107 -16.02 15.47 7.90
C TYR A 107 -15.93 15.39 6.39
N GLU A 108 -14.96 14.61 5.89
CA GLU A 108 -14.76 14.39 4.46
C GLU A 108 -15.14 12.94 4.08
N PRO A 109 -16.37 12.68 3.60
CA PRO A 109 -16.83 11.33 3.26
C PRO A 109 -15.96 10.62 2.22
N ARG A 110 -15.42 11.37 1.23
CA ARG A 110 -14.65 10.81 0.12
C ARG A 110 -13.35 10.17 0.62
N LEU A 111 -12.72 10.78 1.65
CA LEU A 111 -11.55 10.26 2.36
C LEU A 111 -11.85 8.91 3.03
N TYR A 112 -12.96 8.83 3.78
CA TYR A 112 -13.34 7.60 4.49
C TYR A 112 -13.72 6.47 3.53
N ILE A 113 -14.38 6.78 2.41
CA ILE A 113 -14.69 5.81 1.36
C ILE A 113 -13.40 5.26 0.76
N ALA A 114 -12.47 6.12 0.34
CA ALA A 114 -11.20 5.69 -0.24
C ALA A 114 -10.40 4.81 0.73
N THR A 115 -10.33 5.20 2.00
CA THR A 115 -9.67 4.40 3.05
C THR A 115 -10.37 3.05 3.25
N ALA A 116 -11.70 3.00 3.28
CA ALA A 116 -12.42 1.73 3.38
C ALA A 116 -12.15 0.81 2.19
N LEU A 117 -12.08 1.34 0.97
CA LEU A 117 -11.75 0.57 -0.23
C LEU A 117 -10.32 0.01 -0.18
N ILE A 118 -9.34 0.82 0.24
CA ILE A 118 -7.95 0.36 0.44
C ILE A 118 -7.86 -0.70 1.55
N LEU A 119 -8.65 -0.56 2.62
CA LEU A 119 -8.73 -1.59 3.67
C LEU A 119 -9.29 -2.91 3.12
N LEU A 120 -10.36 -2.87 2.32
CA LEU A 120 -10.91 -4.07 1.69
C LEU A 120 -9.89 -4.75 0.77
N TRP A 121 -9.20 -3.96 -0.07
CA TRP A 121 -8.14 -4.46 -0.94
C TRP A 121 -6.97 -5.07 -0.13
N GLY A 122 -6.50 -4.35 0.89
CA GLY A 122 -5.37 -4.74 1.73
C GLY A 122 -5.68 -5.99 2.55
N ILE A 123 -6.84 -6.08 3.21
CA ILE A 123 -7.29 -7.28 3.92
C ILE A 123 -7.31 -8.50 2.98
N ARG A 124 -7.86 -8.34 1.77
CA ARG A 124 -7.89 -9.41 0.78
C ARG A 124 -6.47 -9.79 0.34
N LEU A 125 -5.58 -8.82 0.11
CA LEU A 125 -4.20 -9.07 -0.30
C LEU A 125 -3.43 -9.79 0.82
N THR A 126 -3.55 -9.32 2.06
CA THR A 126 -2.96 -9.92 3.25
C THR A 126 -3.43 -11.36 3.41
N TYR A 127 -4.74 -11.63 3.29
CA TYR A 127 -5.27 -12.99 3.34
C TYR A 127 -4.71 -13.87 2.22
N ASN A 128 -4.68 -13.37 0.98
CA ASN A 128 -4.17 -14.11 -0.18
C ASN A 128 -2.66 -14.41 -0.06
N PHE A 129 -1.89 -13.48 0.48
CA PHE A 129 -0.45 -13.64 0.71
C PHE A 129 -0.18 -14.59 1.89
N TYR A 130 -0.95 -14.47 2.97
CA TYR A 130 -0.87 -15.33 4.15
C TYR A 130 -1.12 -16.79 3.80
N ARG A 131 -2.22 -17.12 3.12
CA ARG A 131 -2.54 -18.51 2.76
C ARG A 131 -1.50 -19.15 1.85
N LYS A 132 -0.76 -18.35 1.07
CA LYS A 132 0.35 -18.78 0.21
C LYS A 132 1.68 -18.92 0.97
N GLY A 133 1.72 -18.63 2.27
CA GLY A 133 2.92 -18.72 3.10
C GLY A 133 3.84 -17.50 3.07
N GLY A 134 3.41 -16.37 2.50
CA GLY A 134 4.27 -15.18 2.32
C GLY A 134 4.73 -14.48 3.61
N TYR A 135 4.16 -14.84 4.75
CA TYR A 135 4.59 -14.35 6.07
C TYR A 135 5.49 -15.34 6.83
N ALA A 136 5.80 -16.50 6.26
CA ALA A 136 6.80 -17.39 6.84
C ALA A 136 8.17 -16.68 6.84
N PHE A 137 8.99 -16.90 7.87
CA PHE A 137 10.28 -16.20 7.99
C PHE A 137 11.24 -16.52 6.84
N ASP A 138 11.20 -17.76 6.35
CA ASP A 138 11.98 -18.28 5.23
C ASP A 138 11.32 -18.06 3.86
N SER A 139 10.15 -17.41 3.80
CA SER A 139 9.52 -17.10 2.51
C SER A 139 10.33 -16.04 1.77
N GLU A 140 10.68 -16.33 0.52
CA GLU A 140 11.28 -15.37 -0.38
C GLU A 140 10.61 -15.45 -1.76
N ASP A 141 10.35 -14.29 -2.34
CA ASP A 141 9.89 -14.19 -3.71
C ASP A 141 10.97 -14.73 -4.65
N TYR A 142 10.57 -15.69 -5.50
CA TYR A 142 11.48 -16.39 -6.41
C TYR A 142 12.29 -15.46 -7.33
N ARG A 143 11.82 -14.22 -7.55
CA ARG A 143 12.51 -13.22 -8.35
C ARG A 143 13.83 -12.78 -7.70
N TRP A 144 13.91 -12.68 -6.38
CA TRP A 144 15.11 -12.16 -5.72
C TRP A 144 16.30 -13.11 -5.85
N PRO A 145 16.20 -14.41 -5.54
CA PRO A 145 17.30 -15.35 -5.78
C PRO A 145 17.68 -15.42 -7.25
N TYR A 146 16.69 -15.42 -8.15
CA TYR A 146 16.95 -15.44 -9.59
C TYR A 146 17.76 -14.22 -10.04
N LEU A 147 17.36 -13.01 -9.65
CA LEU A 147 18.07 -11.78 -9.99
C LEU A 147 19.47 -11.71 -9.34
N ALA A 148 19.61 -12.20 -8.10
CA ALA A 148 20.90 -12.27 -7.41
C ALA A 148 21.92 -13.12 -8.20
N THR A 149 21.49 -14.17 -8.92
CA THR A 149 22.39 -14.96 -9.78
C THR A 149 22.87 -14.21 -11.03
N LYS A 150 22.20 -13.12 -11.40
CA LYS A 150 22.47 -12.35 -12.63
C LYS A 150 23.22 -11.04 -12.38
N ILE A 151 23.29 -10.58 -11.13
CA ILE A 151 23.80 -9.26 -10.76
C ILE A 151 25.08 -9.42 -9.92
N PRO A 152 26.18 -8.71 -10.25
CA PRO A 152 27.39 -8.71 -9.41
C PRO A 152 27.10 -8.26 -7.97
N SER A 153 27.79 -8.81 -6.98
CA SER A 153 27.50 -8.61 -5.55
C SER A 153 27.45 -7.13 -5.11
N GLY A 154 28.37 -6.29 -5.59
CA GLY A 154 28.35 -4.85 -5.30
C GLY A 154 27.12 -4.15 -5.87
N LEU A 155 26.69 -4.51 -7.08
CA LEU A 155 25.49 -3.96 -7.70
C LEU A 155 24.22 -4.53 -7.06
N TRP A 156 24.25 -5.79 -6.59
CA TRP A 156 23.15 -6.39 -5.84
C TRP A 156 22.88 -5.65 -4.53
N PHE A 157 23.93 -5.25 -3.81
CA PHE A 157 23.79 -4.44 -2.61
C PHE A 157 23.09 -3.10 -2.91
N LEU A 158 23.53 -2.39 -3.95
CA LEU A 158 22.89 -1.12 -4.36
C LEU A 158 21.44 -1.34 -4.83
N PHE A 159 21.18 -2.41 -5.57
CA PHE A 159 19.84 -2.79 -6.00
C PHE A 159 18.93 -3.06 -4.79
N ASN A 160 19.42 -3.78 -3.79
CA ASN A 160 18.69 -4.04 -2.55
C ASN A 160 18.37 -2.74 -1.80
N VAL A 161 19.35 -1.84 -1.63
CA VAL A 161 19.15 -0.56 -0.92
C VAL A 161 18.17 0.35 -1.67
N PHE A 162 18.44 0.64 -2.93
CA PHE A 162 17.72 1.69 -3.66
C PHE A 162 16.42 1.20 -4.30
N PHE A 163 16.40 -0.01 -4.86
CA PHE A 163 15.22 -0.53 -5.54
C PHE A 163 14.34 -1.35 -4.61
N ILE A 164 14.88 -2.42 -4.00
CA ILE A 164 14.07 -3.33 -3.20
C ILE A 164 13.53 -2.62 -1.95
N CYS A 165 14.40 -1.95 -1.20
CA CYS A 165 14.03 -1.35 0.08
C CYS A 165 13.45 0.06 -0.07
N LEU A 166 14.22 1.00 -0.65
CA LEU A 166 13.82 2.41 -0.69
C LEU A 166 12.66 2.68 -1.65
N PHE A 167 12.84 2.37 -2.94
CA PHE A 167 11.85 2.69 -3.97
C PHE A 167 10.49 2.04 -3.71
N GLN A 168 10.46 0.74 -3.36
CA GLN A 168 9.19 0.07 -3.07
C GLN A 168 8.48 0.66 -1.85
N ASN A 169 9.19 1.00 -0.76
CA ASN A 169 8.55 1.65 0.40
C ASN A 169 8.01 3.05 0.06
N LEU A 170 8.72 3.83 -0.77
CA LEU A 170 8.20 5.11 -1.27
C LEU A 170 7.00 4.91 -2.20
N LEU A 171 6.98 3.84 -2.99
CA LEU A 171 5.84 3.48 -3.84
C LEU A 171 4.59 3.14 -3.00
N LEU A 172 4.75 2.49 -1.84
CA LEU A 172 3.63 2.25 -0.90
C LEU A 172 3.02 3.56 -0.36
N VAL A 173 3.84 4.58 -0.13
CA VAL A 173 3.33 5.94 0.18
C VAL A 173 2.60 6.50 -1.03
N ALA A 174 3.22 6.43 -2.21
CA ALA A 174 2.68 6.97 -3.45
C ALA A 174 1.29 6.42 -3.79
N LEU A 175 1.03 5.12 -3.57
CA LEU A 175 -0.29 4.50 -3.72
C LEU A 175 -1.38 5.17 -2.88
N THR A 176 -1.00 5.74 -1.73
CA THR A 176 -1.92 6.39 -0.79
C THR A 176 -1.97 7.91 -0.93
N VAL A 177 -1.17 8.50 -1.82
CA VAL A 177 -1.21 9.94 -2.10
C VAL A 177 -2.60 10.42 -2.55
N PRO A 178 -3.40 9.70 -3.37
CA PRO A 178 -4.76 10.12 -3.70
C PRO A 178 -5.67 10.34 -2.48
N VAL A 179 -5.45 9.59 -1.40
CA VAL A 179 -6.17 9.75 -0.11
C VAL A 179 -5.75 11.06 0.56
N TYR A 180 -4.44 11.33 0.60
CA TYR A 180 -3.90 12.59 1.09
C TYR A 180 -4.35 13.81 0.26
N THR A 181 -4.40 13.70 -1.07
CA THR A 181 -4.82 14.80 -1.93
C THR A 181 -6.32 15.08 -1.78
N ALA A 182 -7.16 14.06 -1.62
CA ALA A 182 -8.57 14.23 -1.30
C ALA A 182 -8.75 15.02 0.02
N TRP A 183 -8.00 14.66 1.06
CA TRP A 183 -7.98 15.41 2.32
C TRP A 183 -7.50 16.86 2.14
N ARG A 184 -6.37 17.10 1.47
CA ARG A 184 -5.87 18.46 1.20
C ARG A 184 -6.87 19.31 0.42
N ALA A 185 -7.50 18.75 -0.60
CA ALA A 185 -8.48 19.44 -1.42
C ALA A 185 -9.72 19.84 -0.61
N SER A 186 -10.19 18.94 0.27
CA SER A 186 -11.35 19.23 1.14
C SER A 186 -11.13 20.41 2.08
N LEU A 187 -9.90 20.66 2.54
CA LEU A 187 -9.55 21.84 3.34
C LEU A 187 -9.66 23.17 2.58
N LEU A 188 -9.45 23.15 1.26
CA LEU A 188 -9.44 24.35 0.41
C LEU A 188 -10.83 24.64 -0.18
N ALA A 189 -11.51 23.59 -0.64
CA ALA A 189 -12.80 23.68 -1.30
C ALA A 189 -13.62 22.41 -0.98
N PRO A 190 -14.34 22.37 0.16
CA PRO A 190 -15.21 21.26 0.50
C PRO A 190 -16.26 21.05 -0.60
N GLN A 191 -16.42 19.82 -1.08
CA GLN A 191 -17.41 19.47 -2.09
C GLN A 191 -18.16 18.21 -1.66
N PRO A 192 -19.50 18.18 -1.76
CA PRO A 192 -20.26 16.98 -1.42
C PRO A 192 -19.89 15.81 -2.34
N LEU A 193 -20.26 14.60 -1.91
CA LEU A 193 -20.22 13.44 -2.79
C LEU A 193 -21.14 13.67 -3.99
N ASN A 194 -20.72 13.16 -5.13
CA ASN A 194 -21.47 13.22 -6.38
C ASN A 194 -21.50 11.84 -7.07
N TRP A 195 -22.11 11.78 -8.25
CA TRP A 195 -22.28 10.52 -8.97
C TRP A 195 -20.95 9.88 -9.43
N ILE A 196 -19.88 10.67 -9.61
CA ILE A 196 -18.55 10.17 -9.98
C ILE A 196 -17.98 9.32 -8.84
N ASP A 197 -18.20 9.75 -7.59
CA ASP A 197 -17.78 8.98 -6.41
C ASP A 197 -18.44 7.60 -6.37
N ALA A 198 -19.74 7.55 -6.70
CA ALA A 198 -20.48 6.30 -6.77
C ALA A 198 -19.98 5.39 -7.90
N VAL A 199 -19.72 5.95 -9.09
CA VAL A 199 -19.19 5.19 -10.23
C VAL A 199 -17.77 4.69 -9.96
N ALA A 200 -16.88 5.53 -9.44
CA ALA A 200 -15.51 5.15 -9.11
C ALA A 200 -15.48 4.05 -8.03
N THR A 201 -16.32 4.19 -6.99
CA THR A 201 -16.50 3.15 -5.97
C THR A 201 -17.00 1.84 -6.58
N GLY A 202 -17.99 1.90 -7.48
CA GLY A 202 -18.51 0.72 -8.18
C GLY A 202 -17.46 0.03 -9.05
N ILE A 203 -16.66 0.79 -9.79
CA ILE A 203 -15.55 0.27 -10.60
C ILE A 203 -14.50 -0.41 -9.72
N PHE A 204 -14.11 0.23 -8.62
CA PHE A 204 -13.17 -0.35 -7.65
C PHE A 204 -13.70 -1.69 -7.11
N LEU A 205 -14.94 -1.73 -6.64
CA LEU A 205 -15.53 -2.95 -6.09
C LEU A 205 -15.65 -4.06 -7.13
N ALA A 206 -15.93 -3.73 -8.39
CA ALA A 206 -15.93 -4.68 -9.49
C ALA A 206 -14.51 -5.24 -9.76
N GLY A 207 -13.49 -4.37 -9.76
CA GLY A 207 -12.08 -4.76 -9.86
C GLY A 207 -11.67 -5.69 -8.72
N LEU A 208 -12.02 -5.34 -7.48
CA LEU A 208 -11.76 -6.13 -6.28
C LEU A 208 -12.44 -7.51 -6.34
N ALA A 209 -13.71 -7.56 -6.76
CA ALA A 209 -14.44 -8.82 -6.91
C ALA A 209 -13.84 -9.71 -7.99
N LEU A 210 -13.41 -9.13 -9.11
CA LEU A 210 -12.74 -9.83 -10.20
C LEU A 210 -11.40 -10.40 -9.72
N GLU A 211 -10.57 -9.57 -9.09
CA GLU A 211 -9.27 -9.96 -8.53
C GLU A 211 -9.43 -11.10 -7.50
N ALA A 212 -10.33 -10.92 -6.52
CA ALA A 212 -10.60 -11.91 -5.49
C ALA A 212 -11.10 -13.25 -6.07
N THR A 213 -11.97 -13.20 -7.08
CA THR A 213 -12.47 -14.40 -7.76
C THR A 213 -11.36 -15.10 -8.52
N ALA A 214 -10.53 -14.36 -9.26
CA ALA A 214 -9.40 -14.91 -10.01
C ALA A 214 -8.37 -15.57 -9.07
N ASP A 215 -8.01 -14.89 -7.98
CA ASP A 215 -7.10 -15.44 -6.98
C ASP A 215 -7.68 -16.70 -6.30
N GLN A 216 -8.98 -16.73 -6.02
CA GLN A 216 -9.64 -17.91 -5.45
C GLN A 216 -9.67 -19.09 -6.41
N GLN A 217 -9.93 -18.85 -7.70
CA GLN A 217 -9.88 -19.89 -8.73
C GLN A 217 -8.47 -20.46 -8.85
N GLN A 218 -7.45 -19.61 -8.87
CA GLN A 218 -6.06 -20.02 -8.93
C GLN A 218 -5.64 -20.79 -7.67
N TRP A 219 -6.05 -20.34 -6.48
CA TRP A 219 -5.79 -21.04 -5.22
C TRP A 219 -6.34 -22.47 -5.24
N ARG A 220 -7.62 -22.65 -5.60
CA ARG A 220 -8.24 -23.98 -5.67
C ARG A 220 -7.54 -24.89 -6.68
N PHE A 221 -7.16 -24.35 -7.83
CA PHE A 221 -6.41 -25.09 -8.85
C PHE A 221 -5.05 -25.56 -8.34
N GLN A 222 -4.27 -24.67 -7.71
CA GLN A 222 -2.93 -25.01 -7.23
C GLN A 222 -2.97 -26.01 -6.07
N GLU A 223 -3.92 -25.87 -5.13
CA GLU A 223 -4.07 -26.82 -4.04
C GLU A 223 -4.48 -28.20 -4.54
N ALA A 224 -5.47 -28.29 -5.45
CA ALA A 224 -5.87 -29.57 -6.05
C ALA A 224 -4.72 -30.22 -6.84
N LYS A 225 -3.96 -29.42 -7.60
CA LYS A 225 -2.77 -29.89 -8.32
C LYS A 225 -1.70 -30.42 -7.35
N LYS A 226 -1.45 -29.73 -6.24
CA LYS A 226 -0.50 -30.14 -5.20
C LYS A 226 -0.90 -31.46 -4.57
N THR A 227 -2.19 -31.65 -4.27
CA THR A 227 -2.74 -32.92 -3.75
C THR A 227 -2.58 -34.07 -4.74
N ALA A 228 -2.93 -33.87 -6.01
CA ALA A 228 -2.77 -34.90 -7.04
C ALA A 228 -1.29 -35.33 -7.19
N ILE A 229 -0.36 -34.37 -7.15
CA ILE A 229 1.09 -34.65 -7.18
C ILE A 229 1.53 -35.43 -5.95
N SER A 230 1.10 -35.04 -4.74
CA SER A 230 1.50 -35.75 -3.51
C SER A 230 0.97 -37.18 -3.45
N GLN A 231 -0.19 -37.43 -4.06
CA GLN A 231 -0.81 -38.75 -4.20
C GLN A 231 -0.27 -39.56 -5.40
N LYS A 232 0.68 -39.00 -6.17
CA LYS A 232 1.27 -39.62 -7.38
C LYS A 232 0.23 -39.97 -8.44
N GLU A 233 -0.84 -39.19 -8.53
CA GLU A 233 -1.87 -39.37 -9.53
C GLU A 233 -1.37 -38.97 -10.92
N VAL A 234 -1.94 -39.57 -11.97
CA VAL A 234 -1.68 -39.16 -13.34
C VAL A 234 -2.37 -37.82 -13.60
N LEU A 235 -1.57 -36.77 -13.80
CA LEU A 235 -2.10 -35.44 -14.10
C LEU A 235 -2.80 -35.46 -15.47
N THR A 236 -4.07 -35.04 -15.49
CA THR A 236 -4.89 -34.90 -16.70
C THR A 236 -5.46 -33.48 -16.83
N GLY A 237 -6.01 -33.13 -17.99
CA GLY A 237 -6.66 -31.84 -18.21
C GLY A 237 -5.77 -30.61 -17.90
N ASP A 238 -6.32 -29.65 -17.14
CA ASP A 238 -5.60 -28.43 -16.72
C ASP A 238 -4.39 -28.74 -15.81
N PHE A 239 -4.43 -29.80 -15.01
CA PHE A 239 -3.29 -30.18 -14.19
C PHE A 239 -2.09 -30.61 -15.04
N LYS A 240 -2.35 -31.34 -16.14
CA LYS A 240 -1.30 -31.70 -17.12
C LYS A 240 -0.78 -30.49 -17.86
N ARG A 241 -1.66 -29.56 -18.24
CA ARG A 241 -1.26 -28.28 -18.87
C ARG A 241 -0.43 -27.41 -17.92
N GLY A 242 -0.67 -27.51 -16.62
CA GLY A 242 0.00 -26.74 -15.59
C GLY A 242 -0.60 -25.36 -15.34
N PHE A 243 -1.65 -24.97 -16.08
CA PHE A 243 -2.39 -23.72 -15.90
C PHE A 243 -3.91 -23.95 -16.04
N LEU A 244 -4.68 -23.15 -15.30
CA LEU A 244 -6.14 -23.17 -15.33
C LEU A 244 -6.66 -22.56 -16.63
N THR A 245 -7.63 -23.21 -17.28
CA THR A 245 -8.27 -22.71 -18.52
C THR A 245 -9.77 -22.44 -18.37
N GLN A 246 -10.30 -22.59 -17.16
CA GLN A 246 -11.71 -22.43 -16.84
C GLN A 246 -11.97 -21.14 -16.03
N GLY A 247 -13.25 -20.82 -15.81
CA GLY A 247 -13.64 -19.64 -15.03
C GLY A 247 -13.21 -18.35 -15.70
N LEU A 248 -12.57 -17.44 -14.96
CA LEU A 248 -12.05 -16.19 -15.50
C LEU A 248 -10.84 -16.40 -16.41
N PHE A 249 -10.09 -17.49 -16.21
CA PHE A 249 -8.87 -17.80 -16.97
C PHE A 249 -9.15 -18.24 -18.41
N ARG A 250 -10.42 -18.50 -18.77
CA ARG A 250 -10.81 -18.71 -20.16
C ARG A 250 -10.75 -17.44 -21.02
N TYR A 251 -10.79 -16.27 -20.39
CA TYR A 251 -10.81 -14.97 -21.05
C TYR A 251 -9.45 -14.28 -21.08
N SER A 252 -8.62 -14.50 -20.04
CA SER A 252 -7.29 -13.90 -19.90
C SER A 252 -6.36 -14.84 -19.14
N ARG A 253 -5.05 -14.76 -19.41
CA ARG A 253 -4.04 -15.48 -18.60
C ARG A 253 -3.84 -14.86 -17.22
N HIS A 254 -4.19 -13.58 -17.06
CA HIS A 254 -3.99 -12.81 -15.83
C HIS A 254 -5.23 -11.96 -15.50
N PRO A 255 -6.40 -12.58 -15.23
CA PRO A 255 -7.59 -11.83 -14.86
C PRO A 255 -7.39 -11.07 -13.54
N ASN A 256 -6.63 -11.63 -12.59
CA ASN A 256 -6.27 -10.93 -11.36
C ASN A 256 -5.51 -9.61 -11.62
N PHE A 257 -4.57 -9.59 -12.58
CA PHE A 257 -3.87 -8.35 -12.93
C PHE A 257 -4.80 -7.31 -13.55
N PHE A 258 -5.81 -7.73 -14.32
CA PHE A 258 -6.81 -6.80 -14.84
C PHE A 258 -7.65 -6.19 -13.71
N GLY A 259 -8.02 -6.99 -12.70
CA GLY A 259 -8.68 -6.47 -11.49
C GLY A 259 -7.81 -5.46 -10.74
N GLU A 260 -6.53 -5.75 -10.56
CA GLU A 260 -5.57 -4.84 -9.91
C GLU A 260 -5.39 -3.53 -10.71
N LEU A 261 -5.34 -3.60 -12.04
CA LEU A 261 -5.28 -2.41 -12.90
C LEU A 261 -6.56 -1.56 -12.82
N ILE A 262 -7.73 -2.17 -12.69
CA ILE A 262 -8.99 -1.45 -12.46
C ILE A 262 -8.99 -0.70 -11.12
N ILE A 263 -8.24 -1.18 -10.13
CA ILE A 263 -8.16 -0.59 -8.81
C ILE A 263 -7.19 0.61 -8.80
N TRP A 264 -6.06 0.52 -9.50
CA TRP A 264 -4.93 1.46 -9.38
C TRP A 264 -4.59 2.28 -10.64
N TRP A 265 -5.55 2.47 -11.56
CA TRP A 265 -5.35 3.25 -12.80
C TRP A 265 -5.17 4.75 -12.58
#